data_AF-A0A6G1G1L6-F1
#
_entry.id   AF-A0A6G1G1L6-F1
#
_cell.length_a   1.000
_cell.length_b   1.000
_cell.length_c   1.000
_cell.angle_alpha   90.00
_cell.angle_beta   90.00
_cell.angle_gamma   90.00
#
_symmetry.space_group_name_H-M   'P 1'
#
loop_
_entity.id
_entity.type
_entity.pdbx_description
1 polymer ?
#
loop_
_entity_poly.entity_id
_entity_poly.type
_entity_poly.pdbx_seq_one_letter_code
_entity_poly.pdbx_strand_id
1 'polypeptide(L)'
;MRFLKRGSNRHLSLTEDLATDDVPKKYVVLSHTWKHGEEVTLDEFINGTGKNKAGYNKIEFCGEQAARDGLEHFWVDTCYI
;
A
#
# COMPACT_ATOMS: atom_id res chain seq x y z
N MET A 1 -6.76 -6.00 1.66
CA MET A 1 -5.82 -5.80 2.80
C MET A 1 -4.49 -6.51 2.59
N ARG A 2 -3.39 -5.76 2.36
CA ARG A 2 -2.03 -6.31 2.20
C ARG A 2 -0.96 -5.31 2.68
N PHE A 3 0.21 -5.82 3.08
CA PHE A 3 1.39 -5.00 3.36
C PHE A 3 2.10 -4.62 2.06
N LEU A 4 2.53 -3.37 1.99
CA LEU A 4 3.36 -2.82 0.93
C LEU A 4 4.72 -2.41 1.48
N LYS A 5 5.75 -2.64 0.69
CA LYS A 5 7.10 -2.14 0.93
C LYS A 5 7.38 -0.98 -0.01
N ARG A 6 7.97 0.09 0.51
CA ARG A 6 8.47 1.20 -0.31
C ARG A 6 9.98 1.11 -0.48
N GLY A 7 10.43 0.97 -1.71
CA GLY A 7 11.84 1.04 -2.08
C GLY A 7 12.43 2.45 -2.01
N SER A 8 13.75 2.55 -2.07
CA SER A 8 14.50 3.82 -2.05
C SER A 8 14.12 4.78 -3.20
N ASN A 9 13.71 4.22 -4.35
CA ASN A 9 13.24 4.94 -5.54
C ASN A 9 11.74 5.28 -5.51
N ARG A 10 11.09 5.22 -4.34
CA ARG A 10 9.62 5.35 -4.18
C ARG A 10 8.80 4.24 -4.85
N HIS A 11 9.43 3.23 -5.43
CA HIS A 11 8.71 2.09 -5.98
C HIS A 11 7.98 1.35 -4.86
N LEU A 12 6.73 0.99 -5.12
CA LEU A 12 5.91 0.23 -4.20
C LEU A 12 5.82 -1.21 -4.69
N SER A 13 6.03 -2.15 -3.79
CA SER A 13 5.88 -3.57 -4.07
C SER A 13 5.08 -4.24 -2.96
N LEU A 14 4.41 -5.35 -3.30
CA LEU A 14 3.85 -6.23 -2.28
C LEU A 14 4.97 -6.85 -1.45
N THR A 15 4.68 -7.11 -0.17
CA THR A 15 5.48 -8.07 0.59
C THR A 15 5.12 -9.49 0.14
N GLU A 16 5.98 -10.46 0.46
CA GLU A 16 5.59 -11.87 0.40
C GLU A 16 4.42 -12.15 1.37
N ASP A 17 3.78 -13.32 1.27
CA ASP A 17 2.80 -13.74 2.27
C ASP A 17 3.53 -13.99 3.59
N LEU A 18 3.40 -13.04 4.51
CA LEU A 18 4.11 -13.04 5.78
C LEU A 18 3.43 -14.00 6.75
N ALA A 19 4.16 -15.00 7.24
CA ALA A 19 3.73 -15.77 8.41
C ALA A 19 3.67 -14.86 9.64
N THR A 20 2.99 -15.30 10.71
CA THR A 20 2.73 -14.48 11.90
C THR A 20 4.02 -13.90 12.52
N ASP A 21 5.12 -14.63 12.44
CA ASP A 21 6.44 -14.21 12.95
C ASP A 21 7.22 -13.29 11.98
N ASP A 22 6.81 -13.22 10.71
CA ASP A 22 7.47 -12.44 9.65
C ASP A 22 6.83 -11.06 9.43
N VAL A 23 5.75 -10.74 10.15
CA VAL A 23 5.10 -9.43 10.07
C VAL A 23 6.10 -8.32 10.45
N PRO A 24 6.23 -7.24 9.66
CA PRO A 24 7.12 -6.13 9.96
C PRO A 24 6.92 -5.63 11.39
N LYS A 25 8.00 -5.59 12.18
CA LYS A 25 7.96 -5.10 13.57
C LYS A 25 7.54 -3.63 13.68
N LYS A 26 7.64 -2.87 12.58
CA LYS A 26 7.19 -1.48 12.50
C LYS A 26 6.53 -1.24 11.15
N TYR A 27 5.29 -0.78 11.19
CA TYR A 27 4.51 -0.37 10.03
C TYR A 27 3.52 0.72 10.43
N VAL A 28 3.01 1.43 9.43
CA VAL A 28 1.89 2.36 9.58
C VAL A 28 0.67 1.87 8.83
N VAL A 29 -0.50 2.20 9.38
CA VAL A 29 -1.80 1.97 8.77
C VAL A 29 -2.38 3.33 8.42
N LEU A 30 -2.72 3.55 7.15
CA LEU A 30 -3.46 4.73 6.74
C LEU A 30 -4.94 4.38 6.56
N SER A 31 -5.75 4.75 7.56
CA SER A 31 -7.20 4.67 7.46
C SER A 31 -7.70 5.72 6.48
N HIS A 32 -8.32 5.29 5.39
CA HIS A 32 -8.90 6.17 4.39
C HIS A 32 -10.16 5.54 3.82
N THR A 33 -11.04 6.38 3.28
CA THR A 33 -12.21 5.93 2.55
C THR A 33 -11.93 5.99 1.04
N TRP A 34 -12.37 4.96 0.34
CA TRP A 34 -12.42 4.95 -1.12
C TRP A 34 -13.64 5.75 -1.58
N LYS A 35 -13.46 6.58 -2.61
CA LYS A 35 -14.63 7.04 -3.36
C LYS A 35 -14.98 5.97 -4.39
N HIS A 36 -16.24 5.96 -4.81
CA HIS A 36 -16.70 5.01 -5.81
C HIS A 36 -15.87 5.10 -7.10
N GLY A 37 -15.38 3.97 -7.59
CA GLY A 37 -14.56 3.87 -8.80
C GLY A 37 -13.09 4.31 -8.65
N GLU A 38 -12.68 4.86 -7.50
CA GLU A 38 -11.30 5.29 -7.27
C GLU A 38 -10.42 4.22 -6.63
N GLU A 39 -11.01 3.15 -6.10
CA GLU A 39 -10.29 2.07 -5.44
C GLU A 39 -9.35 1.36 -6.42
N VAL A 40 -8.11 1.13 -5.97
CA VAL A 40 -7.13 0.32 -6.68
C VAL A 40 -7.25 -1.11 -6.17
N THR A 41 -7.69 -2.02 -7.04
CA THR A 41 -7.76 -3.44 -6.72
C THR A 41 -6.36 -4.05 -6.61
N LEU A 42 -6.26 -5.23 -5.98
CA LEU A 42 -5.00 -5.96 -5.87
C LEU A 42 -4.42 -6.29 -7.26
N ASP A 43 -5.26 -6.75 -8.19
CA ASP A 43 -4.84 -7.08 -9.55
C ASP A 43 -4.30 -5.85 -10.29
N GLU A 44 -4.97 -4.71 -10.18
CA GLU A 44 -4.52 -3.47 -10.78
C GLU A 44 -3.22 -2.94 -10.19
N PHE A 45 -2.98 -3.21 -8.91
CA PHE A 45 -1.72 -2.88 -8.26
C PHE A 45 -0.58 -3.77 -8.77
N ILE A 46 -0.80 -5.09 -8.82
CA ILE A 46 0.18 -6.08 -9.30
C ILE A 46 0.54 -5.81 -10.77
N ASN A 47 -0.47 -5.64 -11.62
CA ASN A 47 -0.29 -5.41 -13.06
C ASN A 47 0.09 -3.96 -13.38
N GLY A 48 0.10 -3.06 -12.39
CA GLY A 48 0.41 -1.65 -12.55
C GLY A 48 -0.60 -0.86 -13.39
N THR A 49 -1.80 -1.40 -13.62
CA THR A 49 -2.87 -0.78 -14.42
C THR A 49 -3.69 0.24 -13.61
N GLY A 50 -3.61 0.22 -12.29
CA GLY A 50 -4.34 1.14 -11.39
C GLY A 50 -3.66 2.49 -11.14
N LYS A 51 -2.49 2.76 -11.73
CA LYS A 51 -1.69 3.96 -11.46
C LYS A 51 -2.38 5.29 -11.82
N ASN A 52 -3.36 5.24 -12.71
CA ASN A 52 -4.14 6.40 -13.13
C ASN A 52 -5.34 6.70 -12.21
N LYS A 53 -5.66 5.80 -11.27
CA LYS A 53 -6.77 6.00 -10.33
C LYS A 53 -6.38 6.98 -9.24
N ALA A 54 -7.32 7.84 -8.84
CA ALA A 54 -7.12 8.76 -7.73
C ALA A 54 -6.79 8.03 -6.41
N GLY A 55 -7.23 6.78 -6.24
CA GLY A 55 -6.85 5.95 -5.11
C GLY A 55 -5.36 5.61 -5.05
N TYR A 56 -4.67 5.52 -6.19
CA TYR A 56 -3.22 5.25 -6.22
C TYR A 56 -2.43 6.35 -5.54
N ASN A 57 -2.83 7.62 -5.73
CA ASN A 57 -2.21 8.76 -5.06
C ASN A 57 -2.28 8.66 -3.54
N LYS A 58 -3.34 8.06 -2.98
CA LYS A 58 -3.47 7.83 -1.52
C LYS A 58 -2.49 6.76 -1.05
N ILE A 59 -2.27 5.72 -1.85
CA ILE A 59 -1.29 4.67 -1.58
C ILE A 59 0.13 5.27 -1.60
N GLU A 60 0.46 6.08 -2.61
CA GLU A 60 1.75 6.77 -2.68
C GLU A 60 1.96 7.71 -1.49
N PHE A 61 0.95 8.51 -1.16
CA PHE A 61 0.99 9.40 0.01
C PHE A 61 1.26 8.63 1.31
N CYS A 62 0.59 7.48 1.52
CA CYS A 62 0.84 6.64 2.67
C CYS A 62 2.29 6.14 2.71
N GLY A 63 2.81 5.66 1.57
CA GLY A 63 4.21 5.21 1.48
C GLY A 63 5.20 6.34 1.73
N GLU A 64 4.91 7.57 1.27
CA GLU A 64 5.73 8.74 1.57
C GLU A 64 5.71 9.14 3.04
N GLN A 65 4.53 9.10 3.67
CA GLN A 65 4.41 9.36 5.10
C GLN A 65 5.16 8.31 5.92
N ALA A 66 5.00 7.02 5.60
CA ALA A 66 5.76 5.93 6.22
C ALA A 66 7.28 6.16 6.14
N ALA A 67 7.77 6.55 4.96
CA ALA A 67 9.19 6.83 4.76
C ALA A 67 9.68 8.03 5.59
N ARG A 68 8.88 9.09 5.72
CA ARG A 68 9.20 10.24 6.59
C ARG A 68 9.27 9.83 8.06
N ASP A 69 8.45 8.86 8.46
CA ASP A 69 8.41 8.32 9.81
C ASP A 69 9.47 7.22 10.06
N GLY A 70 10.36 6.97 9.08
CA GLY A 70 11.44 5.97 9.19
C GLY A 70 10.96 4.52 9.07
N LEU A 71 9.84 4.30 8.37
CA LEU A 71 9.21 3.00 8.19
C LEU A 71 9.28 2.56 6.73
N GLU A 72 9.69 1.31 6.51
CA GLU A 72 9.76 0.71 5.18
C GLU A 72 8.46 0.05 4.73
N HIS A 73 7.61 -0.30 5.69
CA HIS A 73 6.38 -1.06 5.48
C HIS A 73 5.16 -0.27 5.90
N PHE A 74 4.10 -0.37 5.11
CA PHE A 74 2.80 0.21 5.43
C PHE A 74 1.69 -0.71 4.95
N TRP A 75 0.53 -0.57 5.55
CA TRP A 75 -0.62 -1.41 5.25
C TRP A 75 -1.71 -0.60 4.57
N VAL A 76 -2.29 -1.17 3.51
CA VAL A 76 -3.40 -0.57 2.77
C VAL A 76 -4.60 -1.50 2.85
N ASP A 77 -5.71 -0.92 3.29
CA ASP A 77 -7.01 -1.57 3.19
C ASP A 77 -7.55 -1.38 1.78
N THR A 78 -7.62 -2.46 1.03
CA THR A 78 -8.38 -2.53 -0.22
C THR A 78 -9.60 -3.39 0.11
N CYS A 79 -10.79 -2.81 -0.02
CA CYS A 79 -12.06 -3.50 0.07
C CYS A 79 -12.15 -4.47 -1.11
N TYR A 80 -12.11 -5.76 -0.80
CA TYR A 80 -12.47 -6.79 -1.75
C TYR A 80 -13.99 -6.98 -1.65
N ILE A 81 -14.76 -6.47 -2.62
CA ILE A 81 -16.16 -6.87 -2.86
C ILE A 81 -16.33 -7.13 -4.36
#